data_AF-A0A958TGH9-F1
#
_entry.id   AF-A0A958TGH9-F1
#
_cell.length_a   1.000
_cell.length_b   1.000
_cell.length_c   1.000
_cell.angle_alpha   90.00
_cell.angle_beta   90.00
_cell.angle_gamma   90.00
#
_symmetry.space_group_name_H-M   'P 1'
#
loop_
_entity.id
_entity.type
_entity.pdbx_description
1 polymer ?
#
loop_
_entity_poly.entity_id
_entity_poly.type
_entity_poly.pdbx_seq_one_letter_code
_entity_poly.pdbx_strand_id
1 'polypeptide(L)'
;MKKLWVFLLLCPPFAFSQDAVPNDYFQNPLDIPLFLSGNFGELRSNHFHSGLDIKTQQKTGLPVFAAADGYVKRIKVSQYGYGKALYVQHANGYSTVYAHLDRYAGDIQKYVKENQYNKESYEIELFPNSELLKVKKGDIIAYSGNSGSSGGPHLHFEIRDNASRPMNPMLFGIDIPDERVPLINSVFAYPSSEGAQVNGSENPVKLRLVRQQDGSYTTESIKAVGKIGFGVSAYDQQNGATNKNGTYEIKTTYNGEERFKVLFNKFSFDETRYLNRYIDYGYFETNKSRVQKLFRESNNPLSIFAQEAEHGYITIEDGLTSIYTIEVSDFKGNKVAITIPIEGKQEPVTIPKSIQKTQDYIVCNQGTSISKGKFQIYIPSESLYEDTYLHIEAKGDTLDFHEDVIPIHSSITLTVDASNYEKNDLEKLFIGRLNYKGVPYYNTTQRDGSKLSARIRTFGSYCIAMDTVAPTITPLNFADGKWISKNKTLELKIEDVESGVSSYRATLNGKFILTEYDYKKDLLVYDFDDNVVDDTENNLKVIVVDNVGNSTTFEATFFRKPL
;
A
#
# COMPACT_ATOMS: atom_id res chain seq x y z
N MET A 1 -60.19 -15.43 43.70
CA MET A 1 -58.98 -16.08 43.16
C MET A 1 -58.77 -15.61 41.73
N LYS A 2 -57.84 -14.67 41.50
CA LYS A 2 -57.54 -14.11 40.16
C LYS A 2 -56.51 -15.02 39.48
N LYS A 3 -56.84 -15.59 38.31
CA LYS A 3 -55.90 -16.34 37.48
C LYS A 3 -55.12 -15.35 36.60
N LEU A 4 -53.82 -15.25 36.84
CA LEU A 4 -52.87 -14.51 36.01
C LEU A 4 -52.40 -15.46 34.90
N TRP A 5 -52.64 -15.13 33.63
CA TRP A 5 -52.09 -15.85 32.49
C TRP A 5 -50.80 -15.15 32.06
N VAL A 6 -49.67 -15.85 32.23
CA VAL A 6 -48.36 -15.41 31.73
C VAL A 6 -48.21 -15.99 30.32
N PHE A 7 -48.19 -15.12 29.31
CA PHE A 7 -47.80 -15.48 27.95
C PHE A 7 -46.27 -15.51 27.87
N LEU A 8 -45.70 -16.69 27.65
CA LEU A 8 -44.28 -16.87 27.38
C LEU A 8 -44.03 -16.56 25.89
N LEU A 9 -43.42 -15.42 25.58
CA LEU A 9 -42.92 -15.08 24.24
C LEU A 9 -41.57 -15.80 24.03
N LEU A 10 -41.60 -16.92 23.32
CA LEU A 10 -40.40 -17.59 22.80
C LEU A 10 -39.87 -16.79 21.60
N CYS A 11 -38.82 -16.01 21.82
CA CYS A 11 -38.05 -15.39 20.74
C CYS A 11 -37.05 -16.45 20.22
N PRO A 12 -37.09 -16.86 18.94
CA PRO A 12 -36.12 -17.81 18.43
C PRO A 12 -34.73 -17.14 18.35
N PRO A 13 -33.65 -17.84 18.71
CA PRO A 13 -32.31 -17.32 18.48
C PRO A 13 -32.07 -17.21 16.98
N PHE A 14 -31.83 -15.98 16.50
CA PHE A 14 -31.24 -15.75 15.18
C PHE A 14 -29.82 -16.33 15.20
N ALA A 15 -29.67 -17.57 14.76
CA ALA A 15 -28.38 -18.10 14.36
C ALA A 15 -28.01 -17.44 13.03
N PHE A 16 -27.11 -16.47 13.07
CA PHE A 16 -26.39 -16.05 11.87
C PHE A 16 -25.50 -17.23 11.46
N SER A 17 -25.95 -18.00 10.47
CA SER A 17 -25.08 -18.88 9.71
C SER A 17 -23.96 -18.02 9.13
N GLN A 18 -22.70 -18.35 9.41
CA GLN A 18 -21.61 -17.87 8.57
C GLN A 18 -21.80 -18.56 7.22
N ASP A 19 -22.38 -17.87 6.24
CA ASP A 19 -22.45 -18.40 4.89
C ASP A 19 -21.04 -18.81 4.46
N ALA A 20 -20.87 -20.10 4.15
CA ALA A 20 -19.60 -20.61 3.66
C ALA A 20 -19.23 -19.83 2.39
N VAL A 21 -17.96 -19.44 2.28
CA VAL A 21 -17.45 -18.71 1.12
C VAL A 21 -17.71 -19.55 -0.15
N PRO A 22 -18.40 -19.02 -1.17
CA PRO A 22 -18.71 -19.79 -2.37
C PRO A 22 -17.44 -20.03 -3.19
N ASN A 23 -17.15 -21.30 -3.50
CA ASN A 23 -15.91 -21.70 -4.18
C ASN A 23 -16.07 -21.99 -5.69
N ASP A 24 -17.28 -21.89 -6.24
CA ASP A 24 -17.61 -22.15 -7.66
C ASP A 24 -18.33 -20.98 -8.35
N TYR A 25 -18.71 -19.95 -7.59
CA TYR A 25 -19.43 -18.78 -8.08
C TYR A 25 -18.55 -17.93 -9.03
N PHE A 26 -17.29 -17.71 -8.65
CA PHE A 26 -16.35 -16.88 -9.40
C PHE A 26 -15.47 -17.72 -10.34
N GLN A 27 -15.25 -17.24 -11.56
CA GLN A 27 -14.22 -17.78 -12.46
C GLN A 27 -12.94 -16.95 -12.44
N ASN A 28 -11.87 -17.50 -13.02
CA ASN A 28 -10.64 -16.78 -13.26
C ASN A 28 -10.87 -15.54 -14.14
N PRO A 29 -10.26 -14.39 -13.81
CA PRO A 29 -10.45 -13.15 -14.55
C PRO A 29 -9.61 -13.06 -15.83
N LEU A 30 -8.74 -14.05 -16.09
CA LEU A 30 -7.91 -14.17 -17.28
C LEU A 30 -7.92 -15.63 -17.78
N ASP A 31 -7.88 -15.81 -19.10
CA ASP A 31 -7.79 -17.11 -19.76
C ASP A 31 -6.33 -17.46 -20.11
N ILE A 32 -5.50 -17.54 -19.07
CA ILE A 32 -4.08 -17.94 -19.14
C ILE A 32 -3.72 -18.72 -17.86
N PRO A 33 -2.60 -19.47 -17.85
CA PRO A 33 -2.02 -19.96 -16.59
C PRO A 33 -1.74 -18.78 -15.63
N LEU A 34 -2.25 -18.88 -14.41
CA LEU A 34 -2.14 -17.82 -13.41
C LEU A 34 -0.82 -17.95 -12.64
N PHE A 35 0.07 -16.97 -12.83
CA PHE A 35 1.28 -16.79 -12.03
C PHE A 35 1.20 -15.46 -11.31
N LEU A 36 1.52 -15.42 -10.01
CA LEU A 36 1.45 -14.18 -9.26
C LEU A 36 2.78 -13.42 -9.24
N SER A 37 2.68 -12.09 -9.27
CA SER A 37 3.73 -11.18 -8.83
C SER A 37 3.57 -10.71 -7.39
N GLY A 38 2.38 -10.91 -6.82
CA GLY A 38 2.03 -10.64 -5.42
C GLY A 38 0.69 -11.30 -5.06
N ASN A 39 0.54 -11.76 -3.82
CA ASN A 39 -0.65 -12.46 -3.33
C ASN A 39 -1.37 -11.67 -2.24
N PHE A 40 -2.53 -12.16 -1.81
CA PHE A 40 -3.32 -11.50 -0.78
C PHE A 40 -2.59 -11.52 0.56
N GLY A 41 -2.62 -10.39 1.28
CA GLY A 41 -1.99 -10.28 2.60
C GLY A 41 -0.48 -10.02 2.55
N GLU A 42 0.15 -10.02 1.37
CA GLU A 42 1.55 -9.66 1.22
C GLU A 42 1.83 -8.29 1.88
N LEU A 43 2.90 -8.24 2.67
CA LEU A 43 3.31 -7.01 3.35
C LEU A 43 3.79 -5.99 2.30
N ARG A 44 3.15 -4.83 2.21
CA ARG A 44 3.63 -3.66 1.45
C ARG A 44 4.08 -2.57 2.42
N SER A 45 4.65 -1.47 1.92
CA SER A 45 5.36 -0.50 2.76
C SER A 45 4.53 0.11 3.88
N ASN A 46 3.20 0.18 3.74
CA ASN A 46 2.31 0.80 4.72
C ASN A 46 0.91 0.16 4.76
N HIS A 47 0.73 -1.01 4.14
CA HIS A 47 -0.55 -1.71 4.02
C HIS A 47 -0.34 -3.17 3.60
N PHE A 48 -1.38 -4.00 3.75
CA PHE A 48 -1.42 -5.35 3.18
C PHE A 48 -1.94 -5.29 1.74
N HIS A 49 -1.41 -6.15 0.89
CA HIS A 49 -1.90 -6.29 -0.47
C HIS A 49 -3.33 -6.88 -0.50
N SER A 50 -4.27 -6.20 -1.17
CA SER A 50 -5.71 -6.47 -1.09
C SER A 50 -6.24 -7.51 -2.07
N GLY A 51 -5.38 -8.10 -2.90
CA GLY A 51 -5.81 -8.98 -3.97
C GLY A 51 -4.69 -9.89 -4.48
N LEU A 52 -4.85 -10.33 -5.72
CA LEU A 52 -3.84 -11.08 -6.46
C LEU A 52 -3.31 -10.19 -7.60
N ASP A 53 -2.00 -10.05 -7.69
CA ASP A 53 -1.33 -9.43 -8.83
C ASP A 53 -1.00 -10.55 -9.83
N ILE A 54 -1.87 -10.76 -10.82
CA ILE A 54 -1.75 -11.84 -11.79
C ILE A 54 -0.92 -11.36 -12.99
N LYS A 55 0.22 -12.00 -13.23
CA LYS A 55 1.12 -11.66 -14.33
C LYS A 55 0.45 -11.89 -15.68
N THR A 56 0.71 -10.98 -16.61
CA THR A 56 0.14 -10.99 -17.96
C THR A 56 1.18 -11.30 -19.03
N GLN A 57 2.10 -12.23 -18.71
CA GLN A 57 3.17 -12.68 -19.61
C GLN A 57 4.00 -11.53 -20.22
N GLN A 58 4.27 -10.50 -19.40
CA GLN A 58 4.99 -9.28 -19.79
C GLN A 58 4.31 -8.43 -20.87
N LYS A 59 2.99 -8.57 -21.05
CA LYS A 59 2.22 -7.86 -22.08
C LYS A 59 0.99 -7.19 -21.48
N THR A 60 0.65 -6.01 -22.01
CA THR A 60 -0.67 -5.41 -21.81
C THR A 60 -1.64 -5.91 -22.89
N GLY A 61 -2.93 -5.64 -22.71
CA GLY A 61 -3.96 -5.89 -23.71
C GLY A 61 -4.59 -7.29 -23.68
N LEU A 62 -4.35 -8.12 -22.66
CA LEU A 62 -5.02 -9.41 -22.55
C LEU A 62 -6.50 -9.21 -22.14
N PRO A 63 -7.47 -9.93 -22.73
CA PRO A 63 -8.86 -9.84 -22.31
C PRO A 63 -9.03 -10.15 -20.82
N VAL A 64 -9.74 -9.27 -20.11
CA VAL A 64 -10.14 -9.44 -18.71
C VAL A 64 -11.61 -9.76 -18.67
N PHE A 65 -11.95 -10.88 -18.02
CA PHE A 65 -13.30 -11.42 -17.96
C PHE A 65 -14.00 -11.09 -16.65
N ALA A 66 -15.31 -10.83 -16.72
CA ALA A 66 -16.14 -10.76 -15.52
C ALA A 66 -16.14 -12.13 -14.80
N ALA A 67 -15.72 -12.13 -13.54
CA ALA A 67 -15.62 -13.34 -12.73
C ALA A 67 -17.00 -13.95 -12.41
N ALA A 68 -18.08 -13.16 -12.43
CA ALA A 68 -19.45 -13.62 -12.25
C ALA A 68 -20.45 -12.60 -12.81
N ASP A 69 -21.72 -13.01 -12.93
CA ASP A 69 -22.85 -12.14 -13.26
C ASP A 69 -22.96 -10.96 -12.29
N GLY A 70 -23.27 -9.77 -12.81
CA GLY A 70 -23.40 -8.58 -11.99
C GLY A 70 -23.62 -7.31 -12.80
N TYR A 71 -23.27 -6.18 -12.21
CA TYR A 71 -23.26 -4.87 -12.86
C TYR A 71 -22.06 -4.05 -12.40
N VAL A 72 -21.60 -3.13 -13.25
CA VAL A 72 -20.53 -2.20 -12.91
C VAL A 72 -21.07 -1.17 -11.91
N LYS A 73 -20.61 -1.24 -10.65
CA LYS A 73 -21.03 -0.31 -9.58
C LYS A 73 -20.17 0.93 -9.47
N ARG A 74 -18.91 0.85 -9.89
CA ARG A 74 -17.94 1.94 -9.80
C ARG A 74 -16.88 1.79 -10.88
N ILE A 75 -16.50 2.92 -11.45
CA ILE A 75 -15.35 3.05 -12.34
C ILE A 75 -14.47 4.15 -11.78
N LYS A 76 -13.16 3.91 -11.70
CA LYS A 76 -12.19 4.93 -11.29
C LYS A 76 -11.03 4.95 -12.27
N VAL A 77 -10.74 6.13 -12.81
CA VAL A 77 -9.54 6.42 -13.59
C VAL A 77 -8.71 7.41 -12.80
N SER A 78 -7.50 7.03 -12.46
CA SER A 78 -6.52 7.91 -11.82
C SER A 78 -5.14 7.71 -12.42
N GLN A 79 -4.26 8.70 -12.29
CA GLN A 79 -2.86 8.61 -12.69
C GLN A 79 -2.05 7.68 -11.79
N TYR A 80 -2.44 7.56 -10.52
CA TYR A 80 -1.75 6.80 -9.49
C TYR A 80 -2.64 5.67 -8.92
N GLY A 81 -2.09 4.91 -7.97
CA GLY A 81 -2.82 3.83 -7.31
C GLY A 81 -3.25 2.76 -8.30
N TYR A 82 -4.53 2.39 -8.31
CA TYR A 82 -5.06 1.36 -9.22
C TYR A 82 -5.11 1.76 -10.70
N GLY A 83 -4.83 3.02 -11.06
CA GLY A 83 -4.92 3.44 -12.45
C GLY A 83 -6.37 3.41 -12.95
N LYS A 84 -6.62 2.68 -14.04
CA LYS A 84 -7.96 2.36 -14.53
C LYS A 84 -8.48 1.13 -13.79
N ALA A 85 -9.56 1.31 -13.03
CA ALA A 85 -10.15 0.30 -12.17
C ALA A 85 -11.65 0.16 -12.39
N LEU A 86 -12.11 -1.10 -12.40
CA LEU A 86 -13.50 -1.49 -12.59
C LEU A 86 -13.99 -2.28 -11.39
N TYR A 87 -15.15 -1.92 -10.85
CA TYR A 87 -15.77 -2.60 -9.71
C TYR A 87 -17.11 -3.19 -10.15
N VAL A 88 -17.26 -4.51 -10.05
CA VAL A 88 -18.50 -5.22 -10.39
C VAL A 88 -19.17 -5.69 -9.10
N GLN A 89 -20.45 -5.36 -8.92
CA GLN A 89 -21.28 -5.85 -7.83
C GLN A 89 -22.04 -7.10 -8.27
N HIS A 90 -22.06 -8.11 -7.40
CA HIS A 90 -22.72 -9.38 -7.67
C HIS A 90 -23.93 -9.58 -6.77
N ALA A 91 -24.87 -10.43 -7.22
CA ALA A 91 -26.13 -10.70 -6.52
C ALA A 91 -25.94 -11.40 -5.16
N ASN A 92 -24.82 -12.12 -4.98
CA ASN A 92 -24.47 -12.78 -3.72
C ASN A 92 -23.85 -11.82 -2.66
N GLY A 93 -23.85 -10.50 -2.91
CA GLY A 93 -23.34 -9.47 -2.01
C GLY A 93 -21.85 -9.16 -2.16
N TYR A 94 -21.06 -10.06 -2.74
CA TYR A 94 -19.66 -9.79 -3.00
C TYR A 94 -19.47 -8.83 -4.19
N SER A 95 -18.29 -8.23 -4.26
CA SER A 95 -17.87 -7.47 -5.43
C SER A 95 -16.48 -7.84 -5.88
N THR A 96 -16.23 -7.73 -7.18
CA THR A 96 -14.91 -7.94 -7.78
C THR A 96 -14.31 -6.62 -8.23
N VAL A 97 -12.98 -6.51 -8.12
CA VAL A 97 -12.21 -5.33 -8.55
C VAL A 97 -11.15 -5.76 -9.54
N TYR A 98 -11.06 -5.03 -10.64
CA TYR A 98 -10.08 -5.25 -11.72
C TYR A 98 -9.32 -3.94 -11.90
N ALA A 99 -8.01 -3.94 -11.66
CA ALA A 99 -7.19 -2.74 -11.63
C ALA A 99 -5.94 -2.85 -12.52
N HIS A 100 -5.26 -1.71 -12.69
CA HIS A 100 -4.15 -1.52 -13.62
C HIS A 100 -4.52 -1.77 -15.08
N LEU A 101 -5.80 -1.62 -15.43
CA LEU A 101 -6.31 -1.90 -16.77
C LEU A 101 -5.69 -0.98 -17.82
N ASP A 102 -5.58 -1.46 -19.05
CA ASP A 102 -5.16 -0.66 -20.21
C ASP A 102 -6.34 0.18 -20.71
N ARG A 103 -7.47 -0.49 -20.94
CA ARG A 103 -8.74 0.09 -21.37
C ARG A 103 -9.91 -0.80 -20.96
N TYR A 104 -11.11 -0.24 -20.95
CA TYR A 104 -12.35 -0.98 -20.74
C TYR A 104 -12.84 -1.58 -22.07
N ALA A 105 -13.82 -2.49 -22.01
CA ALA A 105 -14.43 -3.09 -23.19
C ALA A 105 -15.82 -2.49 -23.50
N GLY A 106 -16.16 -2.41 -24.79
CA GLY A 106 -17.50 -2.09 -25.27
C GLY A 106 -18.12 -0.83 -24.65
N ASP A 107 -19.36 -0.98 -24.19
CA ASP A 107 -20.16 0.12 -23.62
C ASP A 107 -19.53 0.75 -22.38
N ILE A 108 -18.72 0.01 -21.62
CA ILE A 108 -18.00 0.54 -20.45
C ILE A 108 -16.99 1.59 -20.91
N GLN A 109 -16.21 1.31 -21.96
CA GLN A 109 -15.23 2.25 -22.50
C GLN A 109 -15.91 3.51 -23.05
N LYS A 110 -17.02 3.33 -23.78
CA LYS A 110 -17.80 4.43 -24.33
C LYS A 110 -18.34 5.33 -23.22
N TYR A 111 -18.97 4.74 -22.21
CA TYR A 111 -19.50 5.46 -21.05
C TYR A 111 -18.43 6.27 -20.31
N VAL A 112 -17.24 5.69 -20.11
CA VAL A 112 -16.12 6.39 -19.47
C VAL A 112 -15.65 7.58 -20.30
N LYS A 113 -15.39 7.37 -21.61
CA LYS A 113 -14.92 8.44 -22.51
C LYS A 113 -15.91 9.60 -22.59
N GLU A 114 -17.21 9.31 -22.78
CA GLU A 114 -18.25 10.35 -22.82
C GLU A 114 -18.22 11.22 -21.55
N ASN A 115 -18.08 10.60 -20.38
CA ASN A 115 -18.02 11.33 -19.12
C ASN A 115 -16.69 12.10 -18.92
N GLN A 116 -15.56 11.57 -19.40
CA GLN A 116 -14.26 12.27 -19.37
C GLN A 116 -14.30 13.53 -20.25
N TYR A 117 -14.86 13.43 -21.46
CA TYR A 117 -15.02 14.57 -22.36
C TYR A 117 -16.00 15.60 -21.83
N ASN A 118 -17.14 15.17 -21.27
CA ASN A 118 -18.11 16.10 -20.66
C ASN A 118 -17.52 16.89 -19.47
N LYS A 119 -16.54 16.32 -18.76
CA LYS A 119 -15.84 16.97 -17.64
C LYS A 119 -14.53 17.64 -18.04
N GLU A 120 -14.08 17.47 -19.28
CA GLU A 120 -12.73 17.82 -19.74
C GLU A 120 -11.62 17.35 -18.78
N SER A 121 -11.69 16.09 -18.34
CA SER A 121 -10.77 15.55 -17.34
C SER A 121 -10.38 14.09 -17.61
N TYR A 122 -9.09 13.79 -17.46
CA TYR A 122 -8.57 12.42 -17.49
C TYR A 122 -8.99 11.64 -16.24
N GLU A 123 -8.79 12.21 -15.07
CA GLU A 123 -9.17 11.54 -13.83
C GLU A 123 -10.68 11.63 -13.63
N ILE A 124 -11.32 10.48 -13.41
CA ILE A 124 -12.77 10.44 -13.22
C ILE A 124 -13.15 9.30 -12.29
N GLU A 125 -14.22 9.55 -11.53
CA GLU A 125 -14.89 8.55 -10.73
C GLU A 125 -16.38 8.55 -11.07
N LEU A 126 -16.91 7.38 -11.40
CA LEU A 126 -18.28 7.19 -11.87
C LEU A 126 -18.96 6.08 -11.07
N PHE A 127 -20.26 6.25 -10.81
CA PHE A 127 -21.12 5.29 -10.12
C PHE A 127 -22.35 4.99 -11.00
N PRO A 128 -22.22 4.13 -12.03
CA PRO A 128 -23.34 3.73 -12.87
C PRO A 128 -24.46 3.10 -12.03
N ASN A 129 -25.71 3.33 -12.43
CA ASN A 129 -26.83 2.59 -11.84
C ASN A 129 -26.80 1.11 -12.28
N SER A 130 -27.51 0.24 -11.55
CA SER A 130 -27.47 -1.22 -11.75
C SER A 130 -27.99 -1.71 -13.09
N GLU A 131 -28.77 -0.90 -13.80
CA GLU A 131 -29.39 -1.27 -15.06
C GLU A 131 -28.55 -0.88 -16.28
N LEU A 132 -27.57 0.02 -16.11
CA LEU A 132 -26.84 0.63 -17.22
C LEU A 132 -25.76 -0.28 -17.80
N LEU A 133 -24.90 -0.84 -16.94
CA LEU A 133 -23.73 -1.61 -17.35
C LEU A 133 -23.76 -3.00 -16.69
N LYS A 134 -24.66 -3.85 -17.18
CA LYS A 134 -24.76 -5.26 -16.74
C LYS A 134 -23.67 -6.10 -17.41
N VAL A 135 -23.18 -7.10 -16.70
CA VAL A 135 -22.17 -8.05 -17.18
C VAL A 135 -22.55 -9.47 -16.82
N LYS A 136 -22.21 -10.41 -17.68
CA LYS A 136 -22.33 -11.84 -17.48
C LYS A 136 -20.98 -12.47 -17.18
N LYS A 137 -20.98 -13.56 -16.41
CA LYS A 137 -19.80 -14.40 -16.21
C LYS A 137 -19.23 -14.78 -17.58
N GLY A 138 -17.99 -14.39 -17.86
CA GLY A 138 -17.33 -14.65 -19.15
C GLY A 138 -17.32 -13.48 -20.13
N ASP A 139 -18.04 -12.40 -19.84
CA ASP A 139 -17.95 -11.20 -20.67
C ASP A 139 -16.56 -10.57 -20.58
N ILE A 140 -16.02 -10.14 -21.71
CA ILE A 140 -14.82 -9.29 -21.73
C ILE A 140 -15.26 -7.90 -21.24
N ILE A 141 -14.75 -7.47 -20.09
CA ILE A 141 -15.11 -6.20 -19.46
C ILE A 141 -13.99 -5.16 -19.57
N ALA A 142 -12.76 -5.61 -19.79
CA ALA A 142 -11.58 -4.76 -19.93
C ALA A 142 -10.42 -5.52 -20.57
N TYR A 143 -9.28 -4.83 -20.68
CA TYR A 143 -8.01 -5.41 -21.09
C TYR A 143 -6.93 -5.12 -20.05
N SER A 144 -6.08 -6.09 -19.75
CA SER A 144 -5.02 -5.98 -18.76
C SER A 144 -4.02 -4.88 -19.15
N GLY A 145 -3.37 -4.25 -18.17
CA GLY A 145 -2.54 -3.09 -18.46
C GLY A 145 -1.36 -2.92 -17.52
N ASN A 146 -0.93 -1.66 -17.43
CA ASN A 146 0.12 -1.20 -16.54
C ASN A 146 -0.17 0.24 -16.06
N SER A 147 -1.45 0.64 -16.02
CA SER A 147 -1.85 1.98 -15.61
C SER A 147 -1.73 2.15 -14.09
N GLY A 148 -1.61 3.40 -13.62
CA GLY A 148 -1.42 3.68 -12.21
C GLY A 148 -0.05 3.26 -11.67
N SER A 149 0.00 3.01 -10.37
CA SER A 149 1.19 2.64 -9.61
C SER A 149 1.52 1.15 -9.73
N SER A 150 1.79 0.73 -10.96
CA SER A 150 2.20 -0.63 -11.34
C SER A 150 3.64 -0.64 -11.87
N GLY A 151 4.46 -1.57 -11.35
CA GLY A 151 5.87 -1.76 -11.73
C GLY A 151 6.07 -2.59 -13.01
N GLY A 152 5.03 -3.27 -13.51
CA GLY A 152 5.07 -4.03 -14.76
C GLY A 152 3.70 -4.60 -15.12
N PRO A 153 3.48 -5.06 -16.37
CA PRO A 153 2.17 -5.54 -16.81
C PRO A 153 1.63 -6.68 -15.95
N HIS A 154 0.44 -6.47 -15.37
CA HIS A 154 -0.31 -7.46 -14.58
C HIS A 154 -1.79 -7.03 -14.47
N LEU A 155 -2.63 -7.93 -13.95
CA LEU A 155 -3.98 -7.62 -13.50
C LEU A 155 -4.00 -7.68 -11.98
N HIS A 156 -4.38 -6.60 -11.31
CA HIS A 156 -4.72 -6.66 -9.89
C HIS A 156 -6.19 -7.05 -9.75
N PHE A 157 -6.46 -8.17 -9.07
CA PHE A 157 -7.79 -8.74 -8.91
C PHE A 157 -8.16 -8.90 -7.44
N GLU A 158 -9.33 -8.41 -7.05
CA GLU A 158 -9.84 -8.56 -5.69
C GLU A 158 -11.26 -9.13 -5.65
N ILE A 159 -11.59 -9.76 -4.52
CA ILE A 159 -12.95 -10.05 -4.10
C ILE A 159 -13.18 -9.36 -2.76
N ARG A 160 -14.27 -8.60 -2.64
CA ARG A 160 -14.62 -7.85 -1.42
C ARG A 160 -16.01 -8.27 -0.92
N ASP A 161 -16.17 -8.31 0.40
CA ASP A 161 -17.47 -8.53 1.03
C ASP A 161 -18.39 -7.29 0.95
N ASN A 162 -19.62 -7.40 1.48
CA ASN A 162 -20.61 -6.32 1.51
C ASN A 162 -20.10 -5.04 2.21
N ALA A 163 -19.18 -5.16 3.17
CA ALA A 163 -18.55 -4.04 3.86
C ALA A 163 -17.32 -3.49 3.09
N SER A 164 -17.13 -3.93 1.85
CA SER A 164 -15.97 -3.60 1.00
C SER A 164 -14.62 -4.02 1.59
N ARG A 165 -14.61 -5.00 2.51
CA ARG A 165 -13.37 -5.57 3.04
C ARG A 165 -12.80 -6.57 2.05
N PRO A 166 -11.52 -6.44 1.64
CA PRO A 166 -10.90 -7.37 0.72
C PRO A 166 -10.69 -8.73 1.38
N MET A 167 -10.94 -9.78 0.61
CA MET A 167 -10.80 -11.17 1.01
C MET A 167 -9.84 -11.89 0.07
N ASN A 168 -9.13 -12.90 0.57
CA ASN A 168 -8.24 -13.70 -0.24
C ASN A 168 -9.02 -14.37 -1.40
N PRO A 169 -8.78 -14.02 -2.68
CA PRO A 169 -9.57 -14.56 -3.79
C PRO A 169 -9.44 -16.08 -3.94
N MET A 170 -8.37 -16.69 -3.42
CA MET A 170 -8.19 -18.14 -3.46
C MET A 170 -9.22 -18.89 -2.60
N LEU A 171 -9.84 -18.22 -1.61
CA LEU A 171 -10.97 -18.77 -0.85
C LEU A 171 -12.22 -19.00 -1.72
N PHE A 172 -12.30 -18.34 -2.87
CA PHE A 172 -13.47 -18.34 -3.76
C PHE A 172 -13.27 -19.22 -5.00
N GLY A 173 -12.26 -20.10 -5.00
CA GLY A 173 -11.98 -21.02 -6.11
C GLY A 173 -11.03 -20.47 -7.17
N ILE A 174 -10.42 -19.29 -6.96
CA ILE A 174 -9.34 -18.81 -7.83
C ILE A 174 -8.09 -19.64 -7.54
N ASP A 175 -7.89 -20.66 -8.36
CA ASP A 175 -6.84 -21.65 -8.15
C ASP A 175 -5.48 -21.18 -8.66
N ILE A 176 -4.50 -21.12 -7.76
CA ILE A 176 -3.10 -20.88 -8.10
C ILE A 176 -2.28 -22.12 -7.70
N PRO A 177 -1.71 -22.87 -8.64
CA PRO A 177 -0.91 -24.05 -8.34
C PRO A 177 0.32 -23.73 -7.49
N ASP A 178 0.51 -24.47 -6.40
CA ASP A 178 1.70 -24.36 -5.55
C ASP A 178 2.02 -25.68 -4.85
N GLU A 179 3.30 -26.05 -4.85
CA GLU A 179 3.86 -27.25 -4.20
C GLU A 179 5.07 -26.89 -3.33
N ARG A 180 5.39 -25.60 -3.19
CA ARG A 180 6.61 -25.14 -2.53
C ARG A 180 6.32 -24.79 -1.09
N VAL A 181 7.20 -25.22 -0.20
CA VAL A 181 7.14 -24.80 1.20
C VAL A 181 7.62 -23.35 1.35
N PRO A 182 7.03 -22.56 2.26
CA PRO A 182 7.52 -21.23 2.57
C PRO A 182 9.00 -21.21 2.99
N LEU A 183 9.68 -20.11 2.69
CA LEU A 183 11.10 -19.92 3.00
C LEU A 183 11.27 -19.04 4.25
N ILE A 184 12.12 -19.49 5.17
CA ILE A 184 12.45 -18.78 6.41
C ILE A 184 13.79 -18.05 6.25
N ASN A 185 13.77 -16.72 6.43
CA ASN A 185 14.97 -15.89 6.36
C ASN A 185 15.64 -15.71 7.73
N SER A 186 14.85 -15.46 8.77
CA SER A 186 15.36 -15.16 10.11
C SER A 186 14.29 -15.30 11.17
N VAL A 187 14.73 -15.62 12.38
CA VAL A 187 13.91 -15.62 13.59
C VAL A 187 14.57 -14.74 14.64
N PHE A 188 13.75 -14.07 15.45
CA PHE A 188 14.17 -13.16 16.50
C PHE A 188 13.45 -13.47 17.81
N ALA A 189 14.13 -13.24 18.92
CA ALA A 189 13.53 -13.22 20.25
C ALA A 189 13.57 -11.78 20.81
N TYR A 190 12.49 -11.36 21.44
CA TYR A 190 12.23 -10.00 21.90
C TYR A 190 11.98 -9.98 23.41
N PRO A 191 13.00 -9.64 24.23
CA PRO A 191 12.78 -9.33 25.64
C PRO A 191 11.84 -8.14 25.81
N SER A 192 10.76 -8.31 26.57
CA SER A 192 9.66 -7.33 26.64
C SER A 192 9.44 -6.72 28.03
N SER A 193 9.67 -7.47 29.11
CA SER A 193 9.53 -6.95 30.48
C SER A 193 10.85 -6.43 31.05
N GLU A 194 10.78 -5.65 32.13
CA GLU A 194 11.96 -5.30 32.93
C GLU A 194 12.67 -6.58 33.42
N GLY A 195 13.99 -6.61 33.30
CA GLY A 195 14.81 -7.78 33.65
C GLY A 195 14.68 -8.98 32.70
N ALA A 196 13.86 -8.90 31.65
CA ALA A 196 13.81 -9.96 30.63
C ALA A 196 15.07 -9.95 29.78
N GLN A 197 15.58 -11.14 29.45
CA GLN A 197 16.75 -11.28 28.60
C GLN A 197 16.76 -12.57 27.80
N VAL A 198 17.51 -12.55 26.71
CA VAL A 198 17.84 -13.70 25.88
C VAL A 198 19.34 -13.69 25.62
N ASN A 199 20.05 -14.76 25.97
CA ASN A 199 21.50 -14.91 25.84
C ASN A 199 22.27 -13.71 26.42
N GLY A 200 21.85 -13.22 27.58
CA GLY A 200 22.44 -12.05 28.25
C GLY A 200 22.11 -10.69 27.61
N SER A 201 21.21 -10.62 26.63
CA SER A 201 20.77 -9.36 26.00
C SER A 201 19.35 -8.98 26.41
N GLU A 202 19.14 -7.71 26.75
CA GLU A 202 17.81 -7.12 26.99
C GLU A 202 17.21 -6.47 25.71
N ASN A 203 17.93 -6.55 24.58
CA ASN A 203 17.47 -6.08 23.27
C ASN A 203 17.07 -7.28 22.38
N PRO A 204 16.40 -7.06 21.24
CA PRO A 204 16.05 -8.14 20.32
C PRO A 204 17.29 -8.92 19.85
N VAL A 205 17.20 -10.26 19.87
CA VAL A 205 18.29 -11.16 19.48
C VAL A 205 17.91 -11.93 18.24
N LYS A 206 18.71 -11.82 17.17
CA LYS A 206 18.59 -12.67 15.98
C LYS A 206 19.07 -14.07 16.31
N LEU A 207 18.23 -15.07 16.09
CA LEU A 207 18.56 -16.48 16.35
C LEU A 207 19.15 -17.13 15.11
N ARG A 208 20.21 -17.93 15.31
CA ARG A 208 20.86 -18.68 14.23
C ARG A 208 19.98 -19.86 13.84
N LEU A 209 19.52 -19.87 12.59
CA LEU A 209 18.74 -20.97 12.02
C LEU A 209 19.66 -22.10 11.54
N VAL A 210 19.29 -23.34 11.87
CA VAL A 210 19.94 -24.57 11.43
C VAL A 210 18.90 -25.45 10.76
N ARG A 211 19.02 -25.63 9.44
CA ARG A 211 18.11 -26.45 8.65
C ARG A 211 18.33 -27.94 8.95
N GLN A 212 17.24 -28.65 9.18
CA GLN A 212 17.21 -30.10 9.47
C GLN A 212 17.08 -30.91 8.17
N GLN A 213 17.27 -32.24 8.28
CA GLN A 213 17.19 -33.15 7.13
C GLN A 213 15.79 -33.22 6.52
N ASP A 214 14.75 -33.10 7.35
CA ASP A 214 13.34 -33.08 6.94
C ASP A 214 12.88 -31.73 6.35
N GLY A 215 13.78 -30.73 6.29
CA GLY A 215 13.50 -29.39 5.79
C GLY A 215 12.97 -28.41 6.82
N SER A 216 12.67 -28.84 8.05
CA SER A 216 12.37 -27.95 9.18
C SER A 216 13.62 -27.18 9.62
N TYR A 217 13.45 -26.25 10.55
CA TYR A 217 14.54 -25.50 11.16
C TYR A 217 14.56 -25.71 12.67
N THR A 218 15.75 -25.68 13.26
CA THR A 218 15.94 -25.47 14.69
C THR A 218 16.85 -24.27 14.91
N THR A 219 16.83 -23.70 16.12
CA THR A 219 17.89 -22.81 16.59
C THR A 219 18.85 -23.56 17.51
N GLU A 220 19.98 -22.94 17.82
CA GLU A 220 20.72 -23.27 19.05
C GLU A 220 19.80 -23.02 20.26
N SER A 221 20.01 -23.76 21.35
CA SER A 221 19.26 -23.54 22.59
C SER A 221 19.54 -22.14 23.12
N ILE A 222 18.49 -21.36 23.35
CA ILE A 222 18.61 -20.02 23.94
C ILE A 222 18.51 -20.10 25.45
N LYS A 223 19.20 -19.20 26.15
CA LYS A 223 19.03 -18.99 27.59
C LYS A 223 18.19 -17.75 27.79
N ALA A 224 17.10 -17.85 28.52
CA ALA A 224 16.17 -16.73 28.66
C ALA A 224 15.46 -16.70 30.01
N VAL A 225 15.01 -15.51 30.40
CA VAL A 225 14.16 -15.30 31.58
C VAL A 225 13.23 -14.11 31.33
N GLY A 226 12.05 -14.10 31.95
CA GLY A 226 11.07 -13.01 31.85
C GLY A 226 10.12 -13.14 30.66
N LYS A 227 9.43 -12.04 30.32
CA LYS A 227 8.44 -12.01 29.23
C LYS A 227 9.13 -11.83 27.88
N ILE A 228 9.02 -12.83 27.01
CA ILE A 228 9.66 -12.88 25.69
C ILE A 228 8.60 -13.03 24.58
N GLY A 229 8.75 -12.23 23.52
CA GLY A 229 8.04 -12.42 22.25
C GLY A 229 8.98 -12.99 21.18
N PHE A 230 8.43 -13.57 20.11
CA PHE A 230 9.22 -14.02 18.96
C PHE A 230 8.79 -13.32 17.67
N GLY A 231 9.69 -13.24 16.70
CA GLY A 231 9.37 -12.74 15.37
C GLY A 231 10.01 -13.59 14.28
N VAL A 232 9.40 -13.59 13.10
CA VAL A 232 9.87 -14.35 11.93
C VAL A 232 9.84 -13.51 10.66
N SER A 233 10.90 -13.60 9.87
CA SER A 233 10.90 -13.15 8.48
C SER A 233 10.76 -14.38 7.59
N ALA A 234 9.64 -14.46 6.88
CA ALA A 234 9.31 -15.55 5.98
C ALA A 234 8.59 -15.01 4.75
N TYR A 235 8.68 -15.75 3.65
CA TYR A 235 7.94 -15.45 2.43
C TYR A 235 7.66 -16.76 1.69
N ASP A 236 6.65 -16.72 0.85
CA ASP A 236 6.26 -17.81 -0.01
C ASP A 236 6.78 -17.60 -1.45
N GLN A 237 6.89 -18.67 -2.23
CA GLN A 237 7.20 -18.60 -3.65
C GLN A 237 6.48 -19.71 -4.41
N GLN A 238 5.68 -19.32 -5.39
CA GLN A 238 4.93 -20.26 -6.21
C GLN A 238 5.79 -21.07 -7.18
N ASN A 239 5.19 -22.14 -7.69
CA ASN A 239 5.71 -22.88 -8.84
C ASN A 239 5.92 -21.95 -10.04
N GLY A 240 7.07 -22.06 -10.71
CA GLY A 240 7.35 -21.30 -11.94
C GLY A 240 7.49 -19.77 -11.77
N ALA A 241 7.43 -19.24 -10.53
CA ALA A 241 7.62 -17.82 -10.25
C ALA A 241 8.67 -17.60 -9.14
N THR A 242 9.53 -16.60 -9.33
CA THR A 242 10.57 -16.23 -8.36
C THR A 242 10.16 -15.09 -7.43
N ASN A 243 8.95 -14.53 -7.62
CA ASN A 243 8.42 -13.46 -6.79
C ASN A 243 8.29 -13.91 -5.34
N LYS A 244 8.60 -13.01 -4.42
CA LYS A 244 8.39 -13.23 -2.99
C LYS A 244 6.96 -12.85 -2.67
N ASN A 245 6.14 -13.84 -2.36
CA ASN A 245 4.76 -13.67 -1.95
C ASN A 245 4.66 -13.68 -0.42
N GLY A 246 3.55 -13.17 0.12
CA GLY A 246 3.22 -13.29 1.54
C GLY A 246 2.89 -14.74 1.92
N THR A 247 3.13 -15.09 3.17
CA THR A 247 2.67 -16.37 3.75
C THR A 247 1.18 -16.31 4.04
N TYR A 248 0.48 -17.45 4.06
CA TYR A 248 -0.97 -17.47 4.31
C TYR A 248 -1.32 -17.55 5.79
N GLU A 249 -0.64 -18.42 6.54
CA GLU A 249 -0.85 -18.62 7.97
C GLU A 249 0.49 -18.75 8.70
N ILE A 250 0.55 -18.18 9.91
CA ILE A 250 1.64 -18.40 10.86
C ILE A 250 1.02 -18.78 12.20
N LYS A 251 1.38 -19.95 12.72
CA LYS A 251 0.91 -20.46 14.02
C LYS A 251 2.09 -20.70 14.94
N THR A 252 1.94 -20.35 16.21
CA THR A 252 2.97 -20.60 17.22
C THR A 252 2.45 -21.43 18.37
N THR A 253 3.33 -22.24 18.95
CA THR A 253 3.04 -23.03 20.15
C THR A 253 4.15 -22.92 21.18
N TYR A 254 3.79 -22.98 22.46
CA TYR A 254 4.72 -23.07 23.58
C TYR A 254 4.41 -24.33 24.39
N ASN A 255 5.37 -25.25 24.46
CA ASN A 255 5.20 -26.59 25.04
C ASN A 255 3.97 -27.35 24.47
N GLY A 256 3.70 -27.16 23.18
CA GLY A 256 2.59 -27.80 22.46
C GLY A 256 1.25 -27.05 22.51
N GLU A 257 1.10 -26.04 23.37
CA GLU A 257 -0.10 -25.21 23.44
C GLU A 257 -0.02 -24.02 22.48
N GLU A 258 -1.09 -23.75 21.73
CA GLU A 258 -1.15 -22.63 20.79
C GLU A 258 -1.06 -21.27 21.52
N ARG A 259 -0.23 -20.36 20.98
CA ARG A 259 0.01 -19.03 21.57
C ARG A 259 -0.41 -17.88 20.68
N PHE A 260 -0.16 -17.99 19.39
CA PHE A 260 -0.47 -16.92 18.44
C PHE A 260 -0.75 -17.49 17.06
N LYS A 261 -1.76 -16.94 16.37
CA LYS A 261 -2.12 -17.32 15.01
C LYS A 261 -2.42 -16.09 14.17
N VAL A 262 -1.70 -15.96 13.06
CA VAL A 262 -1.92 -14.97 12.01
C VAL A 262 -2.54 -15.68 10.81
N LEU A 263 -3.62 -15.13 10.26
CA LEU A 263 -4.37 -15.73 9.15
C LEU A 263 -4.82 -14.68 8.13
N PHE A 264 -4.36 -14.79 6.88
CA PHE A 264 -4.66 -13.85 5.80
C PHE A 264 -5.89 -14.26 4.99
N ASN A 265 -7.06 -14.27 5.63
CA ASN A 265 -8.35 -14.51 4.94
C ASN A 265 -9.03 -13.21 4.48
N LYS A 266 -8.99 -12.18 5.33
CA LYS A 266 -9.69 -10.91 5.15
C LYS A 266 -9.07 -9.86 6.07
N PHE A 267 -9.13 -8.59 5.69
CA PHE A 267 -8.80 -7.46 6.56
C PHE A 267 -9.63 -6.23 6.20
N SER A 268 -9.63 -5.18 7.04
CA SER A 268 -10.20 -3.87 6.68
C SER A 268 -9.12 -2.95 6.11
N PHE A 269 -9.48 -2.06 5.16
CA PHE A 269 -8.56 -1.02 4.70
C PHE A 269 -8.15 -0.06 5.84
N ASP A 270 -9.05 0.15 6.81
CA ASP A 270 -8.82 1.08 7.93
C ASP A 270 -7.71 0.61 8.88
N GLU A 271 -7.47 -0.71 8.95
CA GLU A 271 -6.47 -1.27 9.85
C GLU A 271 -5.12 -1.54 9.17
N THR A 272 -5.00 -1.48 7.84
CA THR A 272 -3.81 -2.01 7.15
C THR A 272 -2.52 -1.29 7.53
N ARG A 273 -2.59 -0.01 7.93
CA ARG A 273 -1.40 0.76 8.32
C ARG A 273 -0.79 0.26 9.63
N TYR A 274 -1.57 -0.43 10.48
CA TYR A 274 -1.04 -1.12 11.65
C TYR A 274 -0.09 -2.27 11.29
N LEU A 275 0.07 -2.60 10.00
CA LEU A 275 1.23 -3.38 9.51
C LEU A 275 2.55 -2.84 10.05
N ASN A 276 2.72 -1.52 10.15
CA ASN A 276 3.95 -0.92 10.66
C ASN A 276 4.16 -1.22 12.16
N ARG A 277 3.10 -1.57 12.90
CA ARG A 277 3.16 -2.07 14.28
C ARG A 277 3.26 -3.59 14.34
N TYR A 278 2.83 -4.31 13.31
CA TYR A 278 2.98 -5.76 13.20
C TYR A 278 4.41 -6.18 12.90
N ILE A 279 5.15 -5.38 12.12
CA ILE A 279 6.55 -5.65 11.84
C ILE A 279 7.49 -4.98 12.84
N ASP A 280 8.72 -5.47 12.91
CA ASP A 280 9.84 -4.72 13.45
C ASP A 280 10.23 -3.60 12.47
N TYR A 281 9.60 -2.43 12.60
CA TYR A 281 9.75 -1.31 11.68
C TYR A 281 11.18 -0.75 11.71
N GLY A 282 11.79 -0.61 12.89
CA GLY A 282 13.17 -0.16 13.02
C GLY A 282 14.14 -1.10 12.30
N TYR A 283 14.02 -2.41 12.51
CA TYR A 283 14.83 -3.39 11.78
C TYR A 283 14.56 -3.35 10.27
N PHE A 284 13.30 -3.16 9.86
CA PHE A 284 12.97 -3.00 8.44
C PHE A 284 13.65 -1.78 7.83
N GLU A 285 13.66 -0.63 8.50
CA GLU A 285 14.22 0.59 7.93
C GLU A 285 15.75 0.53 7.82
N THR A 286 16.42 -0.08 8.79
CA THR A 286 17.89 -0.25 8.76
C THR A 286 18.36 -1.41 7.86
N ASN A 287 17.63 -2.54 7.83
CA ASN A 287 18.10 -3.77 7.17
C ASN A 287 17.29 -4.18 5.93
N LYS A 288 16.20 -3.47 5.61
CA LYS A 288 15.28 -3.77 4.51
C LYS A 288 14.75 -5.21 4.53
N SER A 289 14.58 -5.75 5.73
CA SER A 289 14.00 -7.07 5.99
C SER A 289 12.84 -6.94 6.97
N ARG A 290 11.67 -7.45 6.61
CA ARG A 290 10.49 -7.41 7.47
C ARG A 290 10.46 -8.62 8.38
N VAL A 291 10.55 -8.38 9.68
CA VAL A 291 10.32 -9.38 10.72
C VAL A 291 8.91 -9.17 11.24
N GLN A 292 8.04 -10.17 11.07
CA GLN A 292 6.68 -10.19 11.59
C GLN A 292 6.73 -10.56 13.06
N LYS A 293 6.21 -9.71 13.95
CA LYS A 293 6.13 -10.00 15.38
C LYS A 293 4.99 -10.98 15.62
N LEU A 294 5.32 -12.11 16.25
CA LEU A 294 4.38 -13.18 16.61
C LEU A 294 3.80 -12.97 18.01
N PHE A 295 3.61 -11.69 18.34
CA PHE A 295 3.00 -11.17 19.55
C PHE A 295 2.36 -9.82 19.23
N ARG A 296 1.30 -9.47 19.96
CA ARG A 296 0.58 -8.21 19.79
C ARG A 296 1.06 -7.19 20.81
N GLU A 297 1.64 -6.11 20.30
CA GLU A 297 1.89 -4.89 21.08
C GLU A 297 0.61 -4.07 21.24
N SER A 298 0.60 -3.16 22.22
CA SER A 298 -0.48 -2.19 22.37
C SER A 298 -0.73 -1.39 21.08
N ASN A 299 -1.96 -0.88 20.95
CA ASN A 299 -2.41 -0.09 19.80
C ASN A 299 -2.24 -0.83 18.46
N ASN A 300 -2.64 -2.11 18.43
CA ASN A 300 -2.62 -2.94 17.23
C ASN A 300 -3.95 -3.72 17.06
N PRO A 301 -4.94 -3.16 16.35
CA PRO A 301 -6.28 -3.72 16.20
C PRO A 301 -6.40 -4.76 15.08
N LEU A 302 -5.28 -5.15 14.44
CA LEU A 302 -5.30 -5.99 13.24
C LEU A 302 -6.15 -7.26 13.38
N SER A 303 -7.12 -7.42 12.48
CA SER A 303 -8.04 -8.55 12.43
C SER A 303 -7.42 -9.86 11.91
N ILE A 304 -6.22 -9.80 11.32
CA ILE A 304 -5.46 -10.98 10.89
C ILE A 304 -4.96 -11.83 12.06
N PHE A 305 -4.94 -11.27 13.28
CA PHE A 305 -4.64 -12.01 14.50
C PHE A 305 -5.85 -12.85 14.90
N ALA A 306 -5.94 -14.04 14.32
CA ALA A 306 -7.11 -14.92 14.42
C ALA A 306 -7.24 -15.58 15.79
N GLN A 307 -6.13 -15.85 16.48
CA GLN A 307 -6.11 -16.41 17.81
C GLN A 307 -4.87 -15.94 18.57
N GLU A 308 -5.02 -15.66 19.86
CA GLU A 308 -3.91 -15.31 20.74
C GLU A 308 -4.18 -15.76 22.18
N ALA A 309 -3.11 -16.14 22.88
CA ALA A 309 -3.07 -16.32 24.32
C ALA A 309 -1.93 -15.46 24.86
N GLU A 310 -2.19 -14.69 25.93
CA GLU A 310 -1.21 -13.73 26.49
C GLU A 310 -0.60 -12.79 25.44
N HIS A 311 -1.40 -12.39 24.45
CA HIS A 311 -0.99 -11.59 23.29
C HIS A 311 0.20 -12.20 22.50
N GLY A 312 0.39 -13.52 22.55
CA GLY A 312 1.49 -14.23 21.85
C GLY A 312 2.83 -14.23 22.58
N TYR A 313 2.94 -13.54 23.71
CA TYR A 313 4.13 -13.60 24.56
C TYR A 313 4.18 -14.92 25.36
N ILE A 314 5.40 -15.28 25.78
CA ILE A 314 5.63 -16.33 26.77
C ILE A 314 6.40 -15.76 27.96
N THR A 315 6.20 -16.34 29.14
CA THR A 315 6.99 -16.02 30.33
C THR A 315 7.89 -17.21 30.65
N ILE A 316 9.19 -16.97 30.73
CA ILE A 316 10.19 -18.01 30.97
C ILE A 316 10.72 -17.85 32.39
N GLU A 317 10.61 -18.92 33.18
CA GLU A 317 11.10 -18.99 34.55
C GLU A 317 12.47 -19.67 34.61
N ASP A 318 13.28 -19.27 35.59
CA ASP A 318 14.61 -19.84 35.82
C ASP A 318 14.51 -21.33 36.21
N GLY A 319 15.36 -22.17 35.62
CA GLY A 319 15.44 -23.61 35.87
C GLY A 319 14.51 -24.50 35.04
N LEU A 320 13.61 -23.94 34.22
CA LEU A 320 12.71 -24.73 33.36
C LEU A 320 13.24 -24.85 31.93
N THR A 321 13.07 -26.02 31.31
CA THR A 321 13.30 -26.16 29.86
C THR A 321 11.96 -26.12 29.14
N SER A 322 11.93 -25.47 27.99
CA SER A 322 10.72 -25.33 27.20
C SER A 322 11.02 -25.26 25.71
N ILE A 323 9.98 -25.44 24.90
CA ILE A 323 10.09 -25.41 23.44
C ILE A 323 9.06 -24.43 22.89
N TYR A 324 9.53 -23.50 22.08
CA TYR A 324 8.66 -22.66 21.26
C TYR A 324 8.74 -23.11 19.80
N THR A 325 7.60 -23.25 19.13
CA THR A 325 7.53 -23.68 17.72
C THR A 325 6.80 -22.62 16.90
N ILE A 326 7.29 -22.35 15.69
CA ILE A 326 6.66 -21.50 14.68
C ILE A 326 6.38 -22.37 13.46
N GLU A 327 5.12 -22.52 13.07
CA GLU A 327 4.70 -23.14 11.82
C GLU A 327 4.25 -22.05 10.84
N VAL A 328 4.82 -22.07 9.63
CA VAL A 328 4.50 -21.13 8.56
C VAL A 328 3.96 -21.93 7.37
N SER A 329 2.80 -21.55 6.83
CA SER A 329 2.17 -22.22 5.70
C SER A 329 1.74 -21.27 4.59
N ASP A 330 1.69 -21.80 3.37
CA ASP A 330 1.06 -21.17 2.22
C ASP A 330 -0.44 -21.52 2.17
N PHE A 331 -1.15 -21.02 1.15
CA PHE A 331 -2.58 -21.30 1.00
C PHE A 331 -2.88 -22.76 0.61
N LYS A 332 -1.93 -23.45 -0.03
CA LYS A 332 -2.07 -24.85 -0.44
C LYS A 332 -1.81 -25.85 0.69
N GLY A 333 -1.34 -25.37 1.83
CA GLY A 333 -1.04 -26.17 3.01
C GLY A 333 0.39 -26.68 3.04
N ASN A 334 1.26 -26.27 2.12
CA ASN A 334 2.69 -26.50 2.21
C ASN A 334 3.22 -25.73 3.41
N LYS A 335 4.01 -26.39 4.25
CA LYS A 335 4.37 -25.83 5.56
C LYS A 335 5.79 -26.16 5.98
N VAL A 336 6.34 -25.28 6.81
CA VAL A 336 7.66 -25.42 7.43
C VAL A 336 7.56 -25.05 8.92
N ALA A 337 8.23 -25.84 9.76
CA ALA A 337 8.29 -25.60 11.20
C ALA A 337 9.69 -25.13 11.62
N ILE A 338 9.73 -24.24 12.61
CA ILE A 338 10.94 -23.81 13.31
C ILE A 338 10.79 -24.15 14.79
N THR A 339 11.73 -24.91 15.33
CA THR A 339 11.81 -25.25 16.76
C THR A 339 12.86 -24.39 17.46
N ILE A 340 12.49 -23.78 18.58
CA ILE A 340 13.38 -22.95 19.40
C ILE A 340 13.45 -23.60 20.78
N PRO A 341 14.52 -24.34 21.09
CA PRO A 341 14.78 -24.84 22.43
C PRO A 341 15.14 -23.70 23.38
N ILE A 342 14.57 -23.70 24.58
CA ILE A 342 14.72 -22.64 25.57
C ILE A 342 15.16 -23.27 26.90
N GLU A 343 16.30 -22.83 27.40
CA GLU A 343 16.75 -23.03 28.77
C GLU A 343 16.38 -21.79 29.59
N GLY A 344 15.47 -21.96 30.55
CA GLY A 344 15.13 -20.93 31.53
C GLY A 344 16.34 -20.68 32.40
N LYS A 345 17.05 -19.58 32.15
CA LYS A 345 18.30 -19.27 32.84
C LYS A 345 18.57 -17.79 32.88
N GLN A 346 18.77 -17.26 34.09
CA GLN A 346 19.28 -15.90 34.26
C GLN A 346 20.80 -15.86 34.03
N GLU A 347 21.23 -15.14 32.99
CA GLU A 347 22.64 -14.82 32.74
C GLU A 347 22.98 -13.38 33.20
N PRO A 348 24.26 -13.04 33.39
CA PRO A 348 24.68 -11.66 33.54
C PRO A 348 24.32 -10.86 32.27
N VAL A 349 23.71 -9.69 32.43
CA VAL A 349 23.38 -8.81 31.31
C VAL A 349 24.68 -8.30 30.65
N THR A 350 24.88 -8.65 29.39
CA THR A 350 26.01 -8.22 28.56
C THR A 350 25.63 -7.09 27.59
N ILE A 351 24.36 -7.03 27.18
CA ILE A 351 23.83 -6.01 26.27
C ILE A 351 22.56 -5.41 26.89
N PRO A 352 22.69 -4.34 27.69
CA PRO A 352 21.55 -3.72 28.36
C PRO A 352 20.64 -3.00 27.36
N LYS A 353 19.37 -2.82 27.72
CA LYS A 353 18.37 -2.16 26.87
C LYS A 353 18.78 -0.73 26.55
N SER A 354 18.88 -0.38 25.27
CA SER A 354 19.28 0.97 24.85
C SER A 354 18.04 1.83 24.61
N ILE A 355 17.73 2.73 25.55
CA ILE A 355 16.70 3.76 25.36
C ILE A 355 17.39 5.12 25.30
N GLN A 356 17.42 5.74 24.12
CA GLN A 356 17.90 7.10 23.98
C GLN A 356 16.84 8.09 24.46
N LYS A 357 17.02 8.61 25.67
CA LYS A 357 16.13 9.64 26.22
C LYS A 357 16.50 11.00 25.64
N THR A 358 15.51 11.70 25.11
CA THR A 358 15.62 13.08 24.61
C THR A 358 14.77 14.02 25.46
N GLN A 359 14.86 15.33 25.21
CA GLN A 359 13.99 16.31 25.88
C GLN A 359 12.54 16.25 25.37
N ASP A 360 12.34 15.81 24.14
CA ASP A 360 11.03 15.78 23.49
C ASP A 360 10.39 14.38 23.67
N TYR A 361 9.76 14.16 24.83
CA TYR A 361 8.96 12.96 25.12
C TYR A 361 7.49 13.17 24.72
N ILE A 362 7.00 12.35 23.80
CA ILE A 362 5.66 12.45 23.22
C ILE A 362 4.78 11.35 23.80
N VAL A 363 3.67 11.74 24.41
CA VAL A 363 2.63 10.82 24.88
C VAL A 363 1.68 10.53 23.72
N CYS A 364 1.56 9.27 23.30
CA CYS A 364 0.91 8.91 22.05
C CYS A 364 -0.60 9.22 22.02
N ASN A 365 -1.28 9.18 23.17
CA ASN A 365 -2.72 9.43 23.27
C ASN A 365 -3.09 10.90 23.54
N GLN A 366 -2.14 11.83 23.35
CA GLN A 366 -2.35 13.26 23.53
C GLN A 366 -1.81 14.05 22.34
N GLY A 367 -2.54 15.10 21.94
CA GLY A 367 -2.03 16.05 20.96
C GLY A 367 -0.87 16.85 21.54
N THR A 368 0.26 16.92 20.83
CA THR A 368 1.47 17.61 21.27
C THR A 368 1.88 18.69 20.26
N SER A 369 2.13 19.90 20.75
CA SER A 369 2.65 21.03 19.94
C SER A 369 4.08 21.35 20.36
N ILE A 370 4.99 21.46 19.40
CA ILE A 370 6.41 21.73 19.63
C ILE A 370 6.85 22.87 18.73
N SER A 371 7.61 23.82 19.30
CA SER A 371 8.24 24.90 18.54
C SER A 371 9.76 24.76 18.59
N LYS A 372 10.41 24.73 17.42
CA LYS A 372 11.87 24.70 17.28
C LYS A 372 12.28 25.73 16.23
N GLY A 373 12.83 26.87 16.67
CA GLY A 373 13.14 27.98 15.78
C GLY A 373 11.86 28.48 15.06
N LYS A 374 11.90 28.50 13.73
CA LYS A 374 10.78 28.89 12.85
C LYS A 374 9.75 27.78 12.59
N PHE A 375 10.02 26.56 13.06
CA PHE A 375 9.18 25.40 12.82
C PHE A 375 8.21 25.17 13.99
N GLN A 376 6.94 24.98 13.63
CA GLN A 376 5.86 24.55 14.52
C GLN A 376 5.42 23.16 14.10
N ILE A 377 5.48 22.21 15.03
CA ILE A 377 5.12 20.82 14.82
C ILE A 377 3.89 20.55 15.66
N TYR A 378 2.83 20.03 15.03
CA TYR A 378 1.67 19.51 15.74
C TYR A 378 1.54 18.03 15.45
N ILE A 379 1.69 17.23 16.51
CA ILE A 379 1.50 15.78 16.52
C ILE A 379 0.11 15.51 17.11
N PRO A 380 -0.91 15.17 16.28
CA PRO A 380 -2.22 14.79 16.81
C PRO A 380 -2.12 13.55 17.70
N SER A 381 -3.10 13.39 18.60
CA SER A 381 -3.29 12.14 19.35
C SER A 381 -3.37 10.94 18.39
N GLU A 382 -2.81 9.81 18.81
CA GLU A 382 -2.74 8.53 18.09
C GLU A 382 -1.90 8.56 16.79
N SER A 383 -1.10 9.62 16.57
CA SER A 383 -0.16 9.68 15.44
C SER A 383 1.05 8.77 15.61
N LEU A 384 1.40 8.42 16.84
CA LEU A 384 2.43 7.44 17.18
C LEU A 384 1.75 6.23 17.83
N TYR A 385 2.34 5.05 17.67
CA TYR A 385 1.78 3.81 18.22
C TYR A 385 2.02 3.66 19.72
N GLU A 386 3.02 4.35 20.27
CA GLU A 386 3.39 4.31 21.68
C GLU A 386 4.12 5.58 22.09
N ASP A 387 4.22 5.79 23.40
CA ASP A 387 4.97 6.93 23.94
C ASP A 387 6.44 6.85 23.52
N THR A 388 6.99 7.98 23.07
CA THR A 388 8.24 7.97 22.32
C THR A 388 9.09 9.19 22.66
N TYR A 389 10.40 8.98 22.80
CA TYR A 389 11.40 10.06 22.79
C TYR A 389 11.80 10.38 21.34
N LEU A 390 11.69 11.66 20.94
CA LEU A 390 12.07 12.12 19.60
C LEU A 390 13.28 13.05 19.66
N HIS A 391 14.15 12.97 18.66
CA HIS A 391 15.21 13.96 18.46
C HIS A 391 14.71 15.02 17.49
N ILE A 392 14.57 16.26 17.96
CA ILE A 392 14.02 17.36 17.16
C ILE A 392 14.93 18.58 17.28
N GLU A 393 15.59 18.92 16.18
CA GLU A 393 16.55 20.04 16.13
C GLU A 393 16.31 20.91 14.89
N ALA A 394 16.25 22.24 15.07
CA ALA A 394 16.14 23.19 13.97
C ALA A 394 17.47 23.91 13.73
N LYS A 395 17.91 23.97 12.47
CA LYS A 395 19.14 24.64 12.01
C LYS A 395 18.82 25.46 10.76
N GLY A 396 18.67 26.78 10.93
CA GLY A 396 18.33 27.68 9.83
C GLY A 396 16.99 27.31 9.18
N ASP A 397 17.04 26.96 7.90
CA ASP A 397 15.88 26.55 7.09
C ASP A 397 15.65 25.05 7.09
N THR A 398 16.35 24.29 7.96
CA THR A 398 16.21 22.83 8.08
C THR A 398 15.74 22.44 9.48
N LEU A 399 14.82 21.49 9.54
CA LEU A 399 14.37 20.78 10.74
C LEU A 399 14.82 19.33 10.62
N ASP A 400 15.70 18.87 11.51
CA ASP A 400 15.95 17.45 11.69
C ASP A 400 14.89 16.87 12.64
N PHE A 401 13.98 16.07 12.08
CA PHE A 401 12.82 15.55 12.80
C PHE A 401 12.89 14.04 12.93
N HIS A 402 13.82 13.59 13.78
CA HIS A 402 14.08 12.19 14.13
C HIS A 402 14.47 11.28 12.95
N GLU A 403 15.08 10.14 13.27
CA GLU A 403 15.37 9.12 12.26
C GLU A 403 14.09 8.34 11.92
N ASP A 404 13.98 7.87 10.68
CA ASP A 404 12.84 7.08 10.19
C ASP A 404 12.91 5.62 10.67
N VAL A 405 13.02 5.42 11.98
CA VAL A 405 13.02 4.09 12.63
C VAL A 405 11.80 3.87 13.51
N ILE A 406 10.93 4.89 13.61
CA ILE A 406 9.65 4.86 14.33
C ILE A 406 8.54 5.19 13.34
N PRO A 407 7.52 4.32 13.18
CA PRO A 407 6.48 4.58 12.20
C PRO A 407 5.46 5.59 12.73
N ILE A 408 5.07 6.51 11.84
CA ILE A 408 3.96 7.45 12.08
C ILE A 408 2.66 6.83 11.55
N HIS A 409 1.63 6.73 12.40
CA HIS A 409 0.30 6.23 12.04
C HIS A 409 -0.52 7.30 11.29
N SER A 410 -1.04 8.31 11.99
CA SER A 410 -1.71 9.46 11.37
C SER A 410 -0.74 10.62 11.09
N SER A 411 -1.07 11.48 10.13
CA SER A 411 -0.18 12.55 9.70
C SER A 411 0.11 13.57 10.80
N ILE A 412 1.38 13.96 10.91
CA ILE A 412 1.85 15.09 11.72
C ILE A 412 1.82 16.34 10.84
N THR A 413 1.47 17.49 11.42
CA THR A 413 1.50 18.78 10.71
C THR A 413 2.80 19.49 11.04
N LEU A 414 3.57 19.80 9.99
CA LEU A 414 4.74 20.66 10.05
C LEU A 414 4.37 22.02 9.44
N THR A 415 4.48 23.08 10.21
CA THR A 415 4.26 24.45 9.77
C THR A 415 5.55 25.25 9.95
N VAL A 416 5.87 26.11 8.98
CA VAL A 416 7.02 26.99 9.03
C VAL A 416 6.61 28.42 8.68
N ASP A 417 7.12 29.38 9.44
CA ASP A 417 6.97 30.80 9.15
C ASP A 417 8.09 31.26 8.20
N ALA A 418 7.71 31.61 6.97
CA ALA A 418 8.59 32.11 5.93
C ALA A 418 8.51 33.65 5.77
N SER A 419 8.06 34.38 6.80
CA SER A 419 7.95 35.85 6.76
C SER A 419 9.28 36.59 6.50
N ASN A 420 10.42 35.90 6.63
CA ASN A 420 11.74 36.42 6.32
C ASN A 420 12.10 36.39 4.82
N TYR A 421 11.25 35.83 3.95
CA TYR A 421 11.44 35.79 2.49
C TYR A 421 10.71 36.93 1.79
N GLU A 422 11.17 37.28 0.58
CA GLU A 422 10.50 38.29 -0.23
C GLU A 422 9.11 37.83 -0.68
N LYS A 423 8.19 38.77 -0.87
CA LYS A 423 6.78 38.47 -1.18
C LYS A 423 6.62 37.65 -2.48
N ASN A 424 7.44 37.92 -3.49
CA ASN A 424 7.39 37.19 -4.76
C ASN A 424 7.92 35.76 -4.63
N ASP A 425 8.87 35.54 -3.72
CA ASP A 425 9.47 34.23 -3.49
C ASP A 425 8.51 33.31 -2.72
N LEU A 426 7.67 33.86 -1.85
CA LEU A 426 6.72 33.08 -1.04
C LEU A 426 5.87 32.11 -1.87
N GLU A 427 5.46 32.52 -3.08
CA GLU A 427 4.66 31.71 -3.99
C GLU A 427 5.43 30.50 -4.53
N LYS A 428 6.76 30.60 -4.58
CA LYS A 428 7.71 29.61 -5.07
C LYS A 428 8.27 28.70 -3.99
N LEU A 429 8.03 29.01 -2.71
CA LEU A 429 8.50 28.20 -1.59
C LEU A 429 7.60 26.98 -1.32
N PHE A 430 8.23 25.88 -0.92
CA PHE A 430 7.56 24.67 -0.44
C PHE A 430 8.36 24.02 0.70
N ILE A 431 7.70 23.12 1.43
CA ILE A 431 8.37 22.27 2.44
C ILE A 431 8.87 21.00 1.72
N GLY A 432 10.19 20.86 1.64
CA GLY A 432 10.84 19.66 1.11
C GLY A 432 11.28 18.72 2.23
N ARG A 433 11.33 17.40 1.98
CA ARG A 433 12.11 16.49 2.84
C ARG A 433 13.38 16.12 2.11
N LEU A 434 14.49 16.13 2.83
CA LEU A 434 15.80 15.85 2.26
C LEU A 434 15.96 14.34 2.06
N ASN A 435 16.44 13.94 0.89
CA ASN A 435 16.93 12.59 0.67
C ASN A 435 18.35 12.40 1.25
N TYR A 436 18.92 11.21 1.10
CA TYR A 436 20.27 10.88 1.58
C TYR A 436 21.40 11.72 0.95
N LYS A 437 21.15 12.42 -0.17
CA LYS A 437 22.08 13.35 -0.82
C LYS A 437 21.87 14.80 -0.41
N GLY A 438 20.91 15.08 0.48
CA GLY A 438 20.52 16.44 0.85
C GLY A 438 19.71 17.17 -0.23
N VAL A 439 19.13 16.46 -1.21
CA VAL A 439 18.24 17.07 -2.21
C VAL A 439 16.81 17.05 -1.68
N PRO A 440 16.11 18.19 -1.63
CA PRO A 440 14.71 18.24 -1.19
C PRO A 440 13.81 17.58 -2.23
N TYR A 441 12.89 16.74 -1.76
CA TYR A 441 11.74 16.32 -2.54
C TYR A 441 10.50 17.08 -2.08
N TYR A 442 9.65 17.45 -3.04
CA TYR A 442 8.41 18.17 -2.76
C TYR A 442 7.49 17.38 -1.83
N ASN A 443 7.02 18.03 -0.76
CA ASN A 443 5.82 17.60 -0.05
C ASN A 443 4.71 18.57 -0.36
N THR A 444 3.49 18.06 -0.51
CA THR A 444 2.29 18.88 -0.68
C THR A 444 2.24 19.96 0.39
N THR A 445 2.44 21.20 -0.04
CA THR A 445 2.58 22.35 0.84
C THR A 445 1.38 23.27 0.67
N GLN A 446 0.67 23.50 1.76
CA GLN A 446 -0.39 24.50 1.84
C GLN A 446 0.20 25.83 2.29
N ARG A 447 -0.33 26.92 1.74
CA ARG A 447 0.15 28.28 2.03
C ARG A 447 -0.98 29.13 2.57
N ASP A 448 -0.71 29.84 3.65
CA ASP A 448 -1.57 30.86 4.24
C ASP A 448 -0.71 32.09 4.59
N GLY A 449 -0.72 33.09 3.71
CA GLY A 449 0.22 34.22 3.78
C GLY A 449 1.68 33.75 3.74
N SER A 450 2.45 34.06 4.79
CA SER A 450 3.85 33.64 4.94
C SER A 450 4.01 32.25 5.57
N LYS A 451 2.92 31.59 5.98
CA LYS A 451 3.00 30.27 6.61
C LYS A 451 2.88 29.19 5.56
N LEU A 452 3.85 28.28 5.57
CA LEU A 452 3.83 27.04 4.78
C LEU A 452 3.51 25.89 5.73
N SER A 453 2.64 24.97 5.31
CA SER A 453 2.27 23.79 6.10
C SER A 453 2.26 22.52 5.26
N ALA A 454 2.81 21.43 5.78
CA ALA A 454 2.83 20.12 5.15
C ALA A 454 2.34 19.05 6.13
N ARG A 455 1.61 18.05 5.62
CA ARG A 455 1.22 16.85 6.36
C ARG A 455 2.21 15.73 6.07
N ILE A 456 2.95 15.32 7.09
CA ILE A 456 4.01 14.34 6.96
C ILE A 456 3.64 13.03 7.66
N ARG A 457 4.15 11.91 7.14
CA ARG A 457 3.91 10.55 7.68
C ARG A 457 5.20 9.74 7.83
N THR A 458 6.34 10.42 7.80
CA THR A 458 7.66 9.81 7.83
C THR A 458 8.61 10.76 8.55
N PHE A 459 9.43 10.25 9.45
CA PHE A 459 10.46 11.06 10.12
C PHE A 459 11.64 11.35 9.18
N GLY A 460 12.49 12.30 9.53
CA GLY A 460 13.68 12.70 8.77
C GLY A 460 13.85 14.21 8.73
N SER A 461 14.73 14.66 7.85
CA SER A 461 15.05 16.09 7.76
C SER A 461 14.19 16.81 6.73
N TYR A 462 13.59 17.93 7.13
CA TYR A 462 12.72 18.77 6.32
C TYR A 462 13.33 20.16 6.14
N CYS A 463 13.15 20.80 4.99
CA CYS A 463 13.62 22.15 4.75
C CYS A 463 12.61 23.02 4.01
N ILE A 464 12.82 24.34 4.06
CA ILE A 464 12.20 25.26 3.11
C ILE A 464 13.02 25.20 1.81
N ALA A 465 12.36 24.86 0.71
CA ALA A 465 12.94 24.85 -0.63
C ALA A 465 12.15 25.80 -1.54
N MET A 466 12.74 26.14 -2.69
CA MET A 466 12.15 27.05 -3.68
C MET A 466 12.18 26.40 -5.04
N ASP A 467 11.14 26.61 -5.84
CA ASP A 467 11.12 26.24 -7.25
C ASP A 467 10.76 27.44 -8.12
N THR A 468 11.67 27.81 -9.01
CA THR A 468 11.51 28.95 -9.94
C THR A 468 11.53 28.54 -11.41
N VAL A 469 11.66 27.25 -11.69
CA VAL A 469 11.90 26.73 -13.03
C VAL A 469 10.60 26.16 -13.57
N ALA A 470 10.10 26.71 -14.68
CA ALA A 470 8.91 26.17 -15.32
C ALA A 470 9.17 24.76 -15.91
N PRO A 471 8.14 23.88 -15.92
CA PRO A 471 8.22 22.59 -16.58
C PRO A 471 8.62 22.69 -18.04
N THR A 472 9.20 21.65 -18.61
CA THR A 472 9.53 21.57 -20.04
C THR A 472 8.55 20.67 -20.78
N ILE A 473 8.24 21.01 -22.04
CA ILE A 473 7.38 20.22 -22.92
C ILE A 473 8.13 19.95 -24.21
N THR A 474 8.39 18.67 -24.52
CA THR A 474 9.16 18.26 -25.71
C THR A 474 8.35 17.30 -26.58
N PRO A 475 8.05 17.63 -27.84
CA PRO A 475 7.39 16.70 -28.76
C PRO A 475 8.35 15.55 -29.13
N LEU A 476 7.87 14.30 -29.09
CA LEU A 476 8.71 13.12 -29.31
C LEU A 476 8.58 12.52 -30.70
N ASN A 477 7.36 12.51 -31.25
CA ASN A 477 7.06 11.82 -32.51
C ASN A 477 6.51 12.74 -33.61
N PHE A 478 6.53 14.05 -33.41
CA PHE A 478 6.10 15.05 -34.38
C PHE A 478 6.92 16.34 -34.27
N ALA A 479 6.78 17.23 -35.26
CA ALA A 479 7.38 18.55 -35.27
C ALA A 479 6.43 19.55 -35.92
N ASP A 480 6.63 20.82 -35.59
CA ASP A 480 5.81 21.92 -36.11
C ASP A 480 5.84 22.01 -37.65
N GLY A 481 4.68 22.28 -38.23
CA GLY A 481 4.43 22.36 -39.67
C GLY A 481 4.53 21.02 -40.43
N LYS A 482 4.63 19.87 -39.76
CA LYS A 482 4.81 18.57 -40.45
C LYS A 482 3.52 17.78 -40.65
N TRP A 483 3.52 16.96 -41.69
CA TRP A 483 2.51 15.93 -41.91
C TRP A 483 2.79 14.71 -41.04
N ILE A 484 1.82 14.32 -40.21
CA ILE A 484 1.96 13.19 -39.26
C ILE A 484 0.86 12.15 -39.42
N SER A 485 0.31 12.00 -40.63
CA SER A 485 -0.82 11.09 -40.90
C SER A 485 -0.53 9.61 -40.64
N LYS A 486 0.75 9.23 -40.51
CA LYS A 486 1.17 7.86 -40.16
C LYS A 486 1.19 7.60 -38.65
N ASN A 487 1.18 8.66 -37.83
CA ASN A 487 1.22 8.54 -36.39
C ASN A 487 -0.15 8.11 -35.87
N LYS A 488 -0.16 7.09 -35.00
CA LYS A 488 -1.34 6.69 -34.24
C LYS A 488 -1.55 7.55 -32.99
N THR A 489 -0.48 8.13 -32.46
CA THR A 489 -0.48 8.92 -31.23
C THR A 489 0.22 10.26 -31.42
N LEU A 490 -0.11 11.24 -30.58
CA LEU A 490 0.77 12.37 -30.24
C LEU A 490 1.46 12.07 -28.93
N GLU A 491 2.78 12.24 -28.91
CA GLU A 491 3.60 11.97 -27.72
C GLU A 491 4.42 13.21 -27.36
N LEU A 492 4.24 13.69 -26.13
CA LEU A 492 5.03 14.78 -25.56
C LEU A 492 5.65 14.34 -24.25
N LYS A 493 6.93 14.63 -24.07
CA LYS A 493 7.60 14.50 -22.77
C LYS A 493 7.38 15.77 -21.95
N ILE A 494 6.95 15.62 -20.69
CA ILE A 494 6.69 16.71 -19.76
C ILE A 494 7.52 16.54 -18.49
N GLU A 495 8.55 17.36 -18.30
CA GLU A 495 9.51 17.19 -17.19
C GLU A 495 9.53 18.42 -16.29
N ASP A 496 9.65 18.19 -14.99
CA ASP A 496 9.92 19.20 -13.98
C ASP A 496 11.10 18.75 -13.11
N VAL A 497 12.02 19.68 -12.83
CA VAL A 497 13.29 19.36 -12.17
C VAL A 497 13.26 19.56 -10.65
N GLU A 498 12.19 20.17 -10.11
CA GLU A 498 12.12 20.61 -8.71
C GLU A 498 10.82 20.14 -8.04
N SER A 499 9.72 20.90 -8.14
CA SER A 499 8.50 20.62 -7.36
C SER A 499 7.63 19.51 -7.95
N GLY A 500 7.86 19.11 -9.20
CA GLY A 500 7.10 18.11 -9.93
C GLY A 500 5.88 18.70 -10.65
N VAL A 501 5.35 17.95 -11.62
CA VAL A 501 4.14 18.35 -12.37
C VAL A 501 2.88 18.25 -11.49
N SER A 502 2.08 19.31 -11.49
CA SER A 502 0.79 19.39 -10.79
C SER A 502 -0.39 19.10 -11.73
N SER A 503 -0.42 19.75 -12.90
CA SER A 503 -1.53 19.61 -13.84
C SER A 503 -1.11 19.85 -15.28
N TYR A 504 -1.92 19.36 -16.21
CA TYR A 504 -1.78 19.61 -17.63
C TYR A 504 -3.14 19.77 -18.30
N ARG A 505 -3.16 20.45 -19.45
CA ARG A 505 -4.33 20.52 -20.32
C ARG A 505 -3.90 20.59 -21.78
N ALA A 506 -4.52 19.79 -22.63
CA ALA A 506 -4.24 19.77 -24.07
C ALA A 506 -5.51 20.07 -24.89
N THR A 507 -5.34 20.81 -25.98
CA THR A 507 -6.41 21.07 -26.96
C THR A 507 -5.89 20.94 -28.38
N LEU A 508 -6.76 20.47 -29.28
CA LEU A 508 -6.59 20.55 -30.73
C LEU A 508 -7.66 21.48 -31.31
N ASN A 509 -7.25 22.49 -32.06
CA ASN A 509 -8.16 23.48 -32.66
C ASN A 509 -9.12 24.10 -31.62
N GLY A 510 -8.63 24.33 -30.40
CA GLY A 510 -9.40 24.87 -29.27
C GLY A 510 -10.31 23.86 -28.56
N LYS A 511 -10.48 22.64 -29.08
CA LYS A 511 -11.26 21.57 -28.44
C LYS A 511 -10.38 20.77 -27.48
N PHE A 512 -10.88 20.48 -26.28
CA PHE A 512 -10.20 19.60 -25.33
C PHE A 512 -9.94 18.22 -25.94
N ILE A 513 -8.76 17.67 -25.70
CA ILE A 513 -8.41 16.29 -26.07
C ILE A 513 -7.97 15.51 -24.84
N LEU A 514 -8.39 14.25 -24.77
CA LEU A 514 -8.07 13.37 -23.65
C LEU A 514 -6.64 12.82 -23.80
N THR A 515 -5.70 13.42 -23.08
CA THR A 515 -4.33 12.92 -22.97
C THR A 515 -4.13 12.06 -21.73
N GLU A 516 -3.45 10.92 -21.86
CA GLU A 516 -3.03 10.05 -20.75
C GLU A 516 -1.60 10.36 -20.33
N TYR A 517 -1.38 10.60 -19.03
CA TYR A 517 -0.06 10.86 -18.47
C TYR A 517 0.53 9.62 -17.79
N ASP A 518 1.62 9.09 -18.36
CA ASP A 518 2.46 8.06 -17.74
C ASP A 518 3.58 8.74 -16.95
N TYR A 519 3.29 9.05 -15.68
CA TYR A 519 4.22 9.69 -14.76
C TYR A 519 5.52 8.90 -14.52
N LYS A 520 5.58 7.61 -14.90
CA LYS A 520 6.80 6.78 -14.76
C LYS A 520 7.80 7.06 -15.89
N LYS A 521 7.35 7.73 -16.95
CA LYS A 521 8.13 8.05 -18.15
C LYS A 521 8.08 9.52 -18.51
N ASP A 522 7.43 10.33 -17.68
CA ASP A 522 7.19 11.75 -17.93
C ASP A 522 6.51 11.97 -19.30
N LEU A 523 5.58 11.07 -19.68
CA LEU A 523 5.06 10.97 -21.05
C LEU A 523 3.57 11.26 -21.09
N LEU A 524 3.18 12.24 -21.90
CA LEU A 524 1.80 12.59 -22.22
C LEU A 524 1.44 12.07 -23.60
N VAL A 525 0.37 11.26 -23.70
CA VAL A 525 -0.04 10.59 -24.94
C VAL A 525 -1.48 10.93 -25.29
N TYR A 526 -1.73 11.34 -26.53
CA TYR A 526 -3.08 11.39 -27.13
C TYR A 526 -3.19 10.34 -28.23
N ASP A 527 -4.27 9.56 -28.22
CA ASP A 527 -4.58 8.57 -29.26
C ASP A 527 -5.50 9.18 -30.31
N PHE A 528 -5.10 9.13 -31.59
CA PHE A 528 -5.92 9.67 -32.68
C PHE A 528 -7.18 8.86 -32.95
N ASP A 529 -7.26 7.60 -32.49
CA ASP A 529 -8.49 6.80 -32.60
C ASP A 529 -9.65 7.39 -31.75
N ASP A 530 -9.38 8.42 -30.94
CA ASP A 530 -10.41 9.18 -30.21
C ASP A 530 -11.21 10.13 -31.12
N ASN A 531 -10.71 10.47 -32.31
CA ASN A 531 -11.44 11.17 -33.37
C ASN A 531 -12.15 12.48 -32.94
N VAL A 532 -11.57 13.24 -31.99
CA VAL A 532 -12.11 14.54 -31.55
C VAL A 532 -12.07 15.59 -32.67
N VAL A 533 -11.09 15.48 -33.56
CA VAL A 533 -10.81 16.41 -34.66
C VAL A 533 -10.40 15.62 -35.90
N ASP A 534 -11.00 15.95 -37.05
CA ASP A 534 -10.76 15.35 -38.36
C ASP A 534 -10.21 16.37 -39.38
N ASP A 535 -9.92 17.59 -38.92
CA ASP A 535 -9.35 18.66 -39.72
C ASP A 535 -8.01 18.26 -40.34
N THR A 536 -7.73 18.79 -41.54
CA THR A 536 -6.42 18.60 -42.18
C THR A 536 -5.32 19.34 -41.43
N GLU A 537 -5.60 20.55 -40.98
CA GLU A 537 -4.69 21.39 -40.18
C GLU A 537 -5.13 21.37 -38.71
N ASN A 538 -4.19 21.05 -37.83
CA ASN A 538 -4.46 20.88 -36.40
C ASN A 538 -3.49 21.72 -35.58
N ASN A 539 -4.04 22.62 -34.77
CA ASN A 539 -3.32 23.48 -33.85
C ASN A 539 -3.36 22.87 -32.45
N LEU A 540 -2.24 22.30 -32.02
CA LEU A 540 -2.04 21.76 -30.69
C LEU A 540 -1.63 22.86 -29.74
N LYS A 541 -2.27 22.88 -28.57
CA LYS A 541 -1.86 23.68 -27.41
C LYS A 541 -1.82 22.78 -26.18
N VAL A 542 -0.68 22.75 -25.50
CA VAL A 542 -0.49 22.01 -24.25
C VAL A 542 0.01 22.97 -23.18
N ILE A 543 -0.65 23.00 -22.03
CA ILE A 543 -0.25 23.77 -20.87
C ILE A 543 0.13 22.77 -19.78
N VAL A 544 1.30 22.94 -19.16
CA VAL A 544 1.75 22.15 -18.01
C VAL A 544 2.08 23.11 -16.87
N VAL A 545 1.65 22.78 -15.66
CA VAL A 545 1.86 23.56 -14.43
C VAL A 545 2.50 22.67 -13.37
N ASP A 546 3.51 23.18 -12.68
CA ASP A 546 4.16 22.49 -11.55
C ASP A 546 3.41 22.67 -10.22
N ASN A 547 3.95 22.13 -9.14
CA ASN A 547 3.34 22.17 -7.81
C ASN A 547 3.47 23.52 -7.07
N VAL A 548 4.21 24.49 -7.62
CA VAL A 548 4.32 25.87 -7.09
C VAL A 548 3.78 26.94 -8.06
N GLY A 549 3.14 26.51 -9.15
CA GLY A 549 2.48 27.35 -10.13
C GLY A 549 3.37 27.92 -11.25
N ASN A 550 4.62 27.47 -11.45
CA ASN A 550 5.30 27.75 -12.71
C ASN A 550 4.61 26.98 -13.83
N SER A 551 4.57 27.56 -15.04
CA SER A 551 3.85 26.96 -16.15
C SER A 551 4.53 27.18 -17.48
N THR A 552 4.34 26.22 -18.38
CA THR A 552 4.82 26.27 -19.76
C THR A 552 3.66 26.00 -20.71
N THR A 553 3.57 26.80 -21.77
CA THR A 553 2.64 26.59 -22.86
C THR A 553 3.43 26.18 -24.10
N PHE A 554 3.09 25.03 -24.68
CA PHE A 554 3.60 24.54 -25.95
C PHE A 554 2.52 24.66 -27.01
N GLU A 555 2.86 25.25 -28.16
CA GLU A 555 1.99 25.35 -29.33
C GLU A 555 2.71 24.81 -30.56
N ALA A 556 2.00 24.03 -31.37
CA ALA A 556 2.51 23.51 -32.64
C ALA A 556 1.35 23.23 -33.61
N THR A 557 1.58 23.48 -34.89
CA THR A 557 0.65 23.14 -35.97
C THR A 557 1.14 21.87 -36.66
N PHE A 558 0.26 20.92 -36.92
CA PHE A 558 0.58 19.73 -37.72
C PHE A 558 -0.54 19.38 -38.69
N PHE A 559 -0.21 18.59 -39.71
CA PHE A 559 -1.15 18.21 -40.76
C PHE A 559 -1.46 16.71 -40.73
N ARG A 560 -2.74 16.35 -40.88
CA ARG A 560 -3.20 14.97 -41.03
C ARG A 560 -4.11 14.85 -42.26
N LYS A 561 -4.18 13.66 -42.83
CA LYS A 561 -5.20 13.37 -43.84
C LYS A 561 -6.52 13.12 -43.11
N PRO A 562 -7.64 13.70 -43.56
CA PRO A 562 -8.96 13.31 -43.07
C PRO A 562 -9.14 11.80 -43.22
N LEU A 563 -9.83 11.18 -42.26
CA LEU A 563 -10.11 9.75 -42.24
C LEU A 563 -11.13 9.31 -43.30
#